data_AF-A0A5B8C808-F1
#
_entry.id   AF-A0A5B8C808-F1
#
_cell.length_a   1.000
_cell.length_b   1.000
_cell.length_c   1.000
_cell.angle_alpha   90.00
_cell.angle_beta   90.00
_cell.angle_gamma   90.00
#
_symmetry.space_group_name_H-M   'P 1'
#
loop_
_entity.id
_entity.type
_entity.pdbx_description
1 polymer ?
#
loop_
_entity_poly.entity_id
_entity_poly.type
_entity_poly.pdbx_seq_one_letter_code
_entity_poly.pdbx_strand_id
1 'polypeptide(L)'
;MCLRTLMVAGLVMTGLSTAAPATAAGQEVGGSGDTYFLSDSFSAKANIEFSYGSATDDVFVGDWDGNGTDTLALRRGATFYIKNSNAGGNPDQVVTYGRPGDVVLVGDWDGNGTDTFAVRRGSEYHVKNSLTGGPADAKAVYGRAGDAILVGDWDGDGEDTFAVRRGSEYHVKNSISAGRSDQVAVYGRANDDVYVGDFDGDGDDSFTVRRGATYYVANVIRPGSADRTIVYGRTTDTTLVGDWNGDGTDTLGLRRASTVQHIGGTVSGAQEAYDAQMVGLINIERARHGLPPLAYWPPLRGGALSHSSWMARTDSFQHATSRTLWDDAAGAGCPSGYAENIFWSSYSSKPELAMQRYMASPGHRANILNPELGFVATGTVVVGGELYNTQRFGYTCR
;
A
#
# COMPACT_ATOMS: atom_id res chain seq x y z
N MET A 1 -63.10 10.60 -10.14
CA MET A 1 -61.76 10.64 -9.52
C MET A 1 -60.82 9.80 -10.37
N CYS A 2 -60.04 10.42 -11.25
CA CYS A 2 -59.09 9.75 -12.12
C CYS A 2 -57.69 10.04 -11.57
N LEU A 3 -57.05 9.05 -10.96
CA LEU A 3 -55.73 9.21 -10.35
C LEU A 3 -54.65 9.13 -11.44
N ARG A 4 -53.91 10.23 -11.65
CA ARG A 4 -52.71 10.28 -12.50
C ARG A 4 -51.54 9.66 -11.73
N THR A 5 -50.98 8.58 -12.23
CA THR A 5 -49.70 8.02 -11.75
C THR A 5 -48.55 8.83 -12.36
N LEU A 6 -47.76 9.50 -11.51
CA LEU A 6 -46.46 10.07 -11.88
C LEU A 6 -45.43 8.94 -11.92
N MET A 7 -44.84 8.66 -13.09
CA MET A 7 -43.58 7.92 -13.19
C MET A 7 -42.43 8.86 -12.84
N VAL A 8 -41.70 8.56 -11.77
CA VAL A 8 -40.40 9.16 -11.48
C VAL A 8 -39.34 8.27 -12.13
N ALA A 9 -38.66 8.79 -13.16
CA ALA A 9 -37.51 8.15 -13.76
C ALA A 9 -36.35 8.17 -12.77
N GLY A 10 -35.99 7.00 -12.23
CA GLY A 10 -34.79 6.82 -11.41
C GLY A 10 -33.55 6.91 -12.29
N LEU A 11 -32.80 8.00 -12.13
CA LEU A 11 -31.48 8.17 -12.69
C LEU A 11 -30.54 7.15 -12.03
N VAL A 12 -30.19 6.09 -12.75
CA VAL A 12 -29.15 5.15 -12.33
C VAL A 12 -27.82 5.88 -12.48
N MET A 13 -27.31 6.45 -11.39
CA MET A 13 -25.90 6.83 -11.31
C MET A 13 -25.09 5.53 -11.26
N THR A 14 -24.60 5.10 -12.41
CA THR A 14 -23.52 4.13 -12.50
C THR A 14 -22.30 4.75 -11.80
N GLY A 15 -22.05 4.31 -10.56
CA GLY A 15 -20.82 4.63 -9.87
C GLY A 15 -19.67 4.05 -10.68
N LEU A 16 -18.86 4.93 -11.28
CA LEU A 16 -17.57 4.57 -11.82
C LEU A 16 -16.72 4.10 -10.63
N SER A 17 -16.50 2.79 -10.54
CA SER A 17 -15.45 2.25 -9.68
C SER A 17 -14.12 2.75 -10.21
N THR A 18 -13.52 3.72 -9.53
CA THR A 18 -12.12 4.09 -9.79
C THR A 18 -11.26 2.91 -9.38
N ALA A 19 -10.64 2.26 -10.37
CA ALA A 19 -9.64 1.22 -10.13
C ALA A 19 -8.54 1.79 -9.21
N ALA A 20 -7.99 0.93 -8.33
CA ALA A 20 -6.77 1.28 -7.61
C ALA A 20 -5.66 1.62 -8.63
N PRO A 21 -4.80 2.63 -8.35
CA PRO A 21 -3.72 2.98 -9.28
C PRO A 21 -2.80 1.78 -9.47
N ALA A 22 -2.42 1.53 -10.72
CA ALA A 22 -1.33 0.61 -11.06
C ALA A 22 -0.03 1.11 -10.40
N THR A 23 0.78 0.20 -9.87
CA THR A 23 2.08 0.53 -9.25
C THR A 23 3.17 0.31 -10.29
N ALA A 24 3.49 1.35 -11.06
CA ALA A 24 4.57 1.30 -12.06
C ALA A 24 5.96 1.29 -11.41
N ALA A 25 7.00 0.92 -12.17
CA ALA A 25 8.32 1.50 -11.93
C ALA A 25 8.16 3.04 -11.96
N GLY A 26 8.82 3.72 -11.03
CA GLY A 26 8.70 5.16 -10.97
C GLY A 26 7.48 5.75 -10.28
N GLN A 27 6.65 5.00 -9.53
CA GLN A 27 5.59 5.57 -8.66
C GLN A 27 5.81 5.14 -7.20
N GLU A 28 5.05 5.73 -6.27
CA GLU A 28 4.98 5.24 -4.89
C GLU A 28 4.57 3.76 -4.87
N VAL A 29 5.45 2.92 -4.32
CA VAL A 29 5.19 1.52 -3.98
C VAL A 29 4.21 1.51 -2.80
N GLY A 30 2.92 1.36 -3.11
CA GLY A 30 1.85 1.44 -2.12
C GLY A 30 1.89 0.37 -1.00
N GLY A 31 0.83 0.30 -0.21
CA GLY A 31 0.74 -0.65 0.93
C GLY A 31 1.63 -0.26 2.11
N SER A 32 1.86 -1.19 3.03
CA SER A 32 2.61 -0.95 4.27
C SER A 32 3.60 -2.07 4.56
N GLY A 33 4.73 -1.68 5.15
CA GLY A 33 5.77 -2.61 5.56
C GLY A 33 7.18 -2.06 5.44
N ASP A 34 8.08 -2.75 6.08
CA ASP A 34 9.47 -2.33 6.27
C ASP A 34 10.43 -3.49 6.02
N THR A 35 9.94 -4.68 5.65
CA THR A 35 10.76 -5.81 5.22
C THR A 35 10.63 -6.00 3.70
N TYR A 36 11.77 -6.20 3.05
CA TYR A 36 11.88 -6.32 1.60
C TYR A 36 12.45 -7.70 1.26
N PHE A 37 11.89 -8.31 0.23
CA PHE A 37 12.25 -9.63 -0.29
C PHE A 37 12.51 -9.46 -1.79
N LEU A 38 13.77 -9.27 -2.17
CA LEU A 38 14.18 -9.04 -3.56
C LEU A 38 14.73 -10.32 -4.17
N SER A 39 14.47 -10.51 -5.45
CA SER A 39 14.87 -11.69 -6.20
C SER A 39 15.56 -11.28 -7.47
N ASP A 40 16.87 -11.51 -7.59
CA ASP A 40 17.72 -11.23 -8.77
C ASP A 40 17.38 -12.13 -9.98
N SER A 41 16.21 -12.75 -9.97
CA SER A 41 15.73 -13.63 -11.03
C SER A 41 14.23 -13.81 -10.90
N PHE A 42 13.57 -14.30 -11.94
CA PHE A 42 12.21 -14.79 -11.85
C PHE A 42 12.15 -16.15 -11.13
N SER A 43 12.32 -16.11 -9.81
CA SER A 43 12.26 -17.22 -8.87
C SER A 43 11.08 -17.04 -7.90
N ALA A 44 10.60 -18.15 -7.33
CA ALA A 44 9.59 -18.12 -6.28
C ALA A 44 10.17 -17.72 -4.90
N LYS A 45 11.47 -17.43 -4.82
CA LYS A 45 12.21 -17.14 -3.59
C LYS A 45 13.10 -15.92 -3.78
N ALA A 46 13.08 -15.06 -2.77
CA ALA A 46 14.06 -13.99 -2.61
C ALA A 46 15.45 -14.56 -2.32
N ASN A 47 16.47 -13.90 -2.82
CA ASN A 47 17.87 -14.10 -2.41
C ASN A 47 18.42 -12.91 -1.62
N ILE A 48 17.71 -11.78 -1.60
CA ILE A 48 18.01 -10.62 -0.76
C ILE A 48 16.81 -10.37 0.16
N GLU A 49 17.06 -10.30 1.46
CA GLU A 49 16.06 -9.96 2.47
C GLU A 49 16.65 -8.98 3.48
N PHE A 50 15.95 -7.86 3.72
CA PHE A 50 16.36 -6.87 4.70
C PHE A 50 15.19 -6.04 5.19
N SER A 51 15.38 -5.33 6.30
CA SER A 51 14.43 -4.32 6.77
C SER A 51 15.01 -2.91 6.61
N TYR A 52 14.19 -1.97 6.14
CA TYR A 52 14.58 -0.58 5.99
C TYR A 52 13.38 0.35 6.20
N GLY A 53 13.58 1.39 7.02
CA GLY A 53 12.54 2.37 7.29
C GLY A 53 11.48 1.95 8.29
N SER A 54 10.32 2.59 8.17
CA SER A 54 9.09 2.32 8.92
C SER A 54 8.04 1.71 7.98
N ALA A 55 7.15 0.90 8.55
CA ALA A 55 6.04 0.31 7.81
C ALA A 55 5.09 1.33 7.16
N THR A 56 5.15 2.59 7.58
CA THR A 56 4.32 3.71 7.07
C THR A 56 5.04 4.59 6.05
N ASP A 57 6.30 4.31 5.74
CA ASP A 57 7.03 5.12 4.76
C ASP A 57 6.48 4.85 3.36
N ASP A 58 6.37 5.90 2.54
CA ASP A 58 6.21 5.78 1.10
C ASP A 58 7.53 5.24 0.53
N VAL A 59 7.50 4.29 -0.41
CA VAL A 59 8.71 3.64 -0.94
C VAL A 59 8.83 3.87 -2.45
N PHE A 60 10.05 4.08 -2.92
CA PHE A 60 10.39 4.25 -4.32
C PHE A 60 11.60 3.38 -4.67
N VAL A 61 11.71 2.98 -5.93
CA VAL A 61 12.83 2.21 -6.50
C VAL A 61 13.50 3.06 -7.57
N GLY A 62 14.82 2.98 -7.63
CA GLY A 62 15.65 3.57 -8.69
C GLY A 62 17.15 3.34 -8.43
N ASP A 63 17.97 3.56 -9.45
CA ASP A 63 19.41 3.69 -9.41
C ASP A 63 19.81 5.14 -9.07
N TRP A 64 19.86 5.43 -7.78
CA TRP A 64 20.08 6.80 -7.29
C TRP A 64 21.50 7.33 -7.46
N ASP A 65 22.48 6.46 -7.75
CA ASP A 65 23.89 6.83 -7.90
C ASP A 65 24.56 6.41 -9.20
N GLY A 66 23.77 5.90 -10.15
CA GLY A 66 24.18 5.66 -11.53
C GLY A 66 25.12 4.46 -11.67
N ASN A 67 24.97 3.44 -10.80
CA ASN A 67 25.82 2.25 -10.82
C ASN A 67 25.21 1.05 -11.56
N GLY A 68 23.98 1.18 -12.03
CA GLY A 68 23.14 0.16 -12.66
C GLY A 68 22.28 -0.65 -11.70
N THR A 69 22.41 -0.50 -10.38
CA THR A 69 21.65 -1.29 -9.39
C THR A 69 20.53 -0.47 -8.77
N ASP A 70 19.32 -0.99 -8.91
CA ASP A 70 18.14 -0.44 -8.24
C ASP A 70 18.16 -0.65 -6.74
N THR A 71 17.85 0.44 -6.04
CA THR A 71 17.82 0.49 -4.58
C THR A 71 16.67 1.37 -4.10
N LEU A 72 16.49 1.51 -2.77
CA LEU A 72 15.27 2.09 -2.21
C LEU A 72 15.44 3.53 -1.75
N ALA A 73 14.42 4.35 -2.02
CA ALA A 73 14.19 5.62 -1.34
C ALA A 73 12.89 5.57 -0.51
N LEU A 74 12.96 6.09 0.72
CA LEU A 74 11.81 6.23 1.61
C LEU A 74 11.38 7.68 1.67
N ARG A 75 10.08 7.96 1.74
CA ARG A 75 9.59 9.33 1.84
C ARG A 75 8.71 9.53 3.07
N ARG A 76 8.97 10.66 3.76
CA ARG A 76 8.17 11.18 4.88
C ARG A 76 7.84 12.64 4.63
N GLY A 77 6.60 12.92 4.23
CA GLY A 77 6.21 14.26 3.81
C GLY A 77 6.95 14.67 2.53
N ALA A 78 7.74 15.74 2.59
CA ALA A 78 8.54 16.19 1.44
C ALA A 78 10.00 15.69 1.47
N THR A 79 10.37 14.93 2.50
CA THR A 79 11.75 14.47 2.70
C THR A 79 11.91 13.04 2.20
N PHE A 80 12.95 12.83 1.38
CA PHE A 80 13.36 11.54 0.87
C PHE A 80 14.64 11.09 1.56
N TYR A 81 14.69 9.82 1.94
CA TYR A 81 15.81 9.13 2.56
C TYR A 81 16.25 8.05 1.58
N ILE A 82 17.34 8.32 0.87
CA ILE A 82 17.82 7.52 -0.25
C ILE A 82 18.90 6.57 0.26
N LYS A 83 18.83 5.31 -0.16
CA LYS A 83 19.80 4.26 0.15
C LYS A 83 20.37 3.72 -1.15
N ASN A 84 21.70 3.67 -1.26
CA ASN A 84 22.42 3.15 -2.43
C ASN A 84 22.84 1.68 -2.24
N SER A 85 22.07 0.94 -1.44
CA SER A 85 22.31 -0.48 -1.20
C SER A 85 21.04 -1.18 -0.78
N ASN A 86 20.85 -2.43 -1.23
CA ASN A 86 19.75 -3.30 -0.81
C ASN A 86 20.00 -3.93 0.58
N ALA A 87 20.10 -3.04 1.59
CA ALA A 87 20.34 -3.38 2.98
C ALA A 87 19.69 -2.34 3.92
N GLY A 88 19.45 -2.75 5.16
CA GLY A 88 18.99 -1.83 6.21
C GLY A 88 20.06 -0.83 6.65
N GLY A 89 19.69 0.06 7.56
CA GLY A 89 20.61 1.04 8.17
C GLY A 89 20.20 2.48 7.91
N ASN A 90 21.19 3.39 7.97
CA ASN A 90 20.97 4.81 7.72
C ASN A 90 20.92 5.08 6.20
N PRO A 91 20.15 6.11 5.76
CA PRO A 91 20.21 6.58 4.38
C PRO A 91 21.60 7.13 4.03
N ASP A 92 21.97 7.00 2.76
CA ASP A 92 23.21 7.56 2.20
C ASP A 92 23.01 9.03 1.80
N GLN A 93 21.80 9.40 1.37
CA GLN A 93 21.43 10.79 1.07
C GLN A 93 20.05 11.15 1.64
N VAL A 94 19.88 12.42 1.99
CA VAL A 94 18.60 12.97 2.44
C VAL A 94 18.32 14.24 1.68
N VAL A 95 17.21 14.27 0.94
CA VAL A 95 16.83 15.40 0.09
C VAL A 95 15.40 15.82 0.35
N THR A 96 15.07 17.07 0.01
CA THR A 96 13.69 17.57 0.07
C THR A 96 13.25 17.90 -1.34
N TYR A 97 12.14 17.32 -1.77
CA TYR A 97 11.62 17.51 -3.12
C TYR A 97 10.10 17.52 -3.14
N GLY A 98 9.55 18.30 -4.07
CA GLY A 98 8.10 18.46 -4.24
C GLY A 98 7.42 19.33 -3.17
N ARG A 99 6.09 19.33 -3.24
CA ARG A 99 5.17 20.05 -2.36
C ARG A 99 4.13 19.09 -1.77
N PRO A 100 3.46 19.46 -0.66
CA PRO A 100 2.32 18.68 -0.17
C PRO A 100 1.26 18.49 -1.26
N GLY A 101 0.86 17.24 -1.51
CA GLY A 101 -0.12 16.87 -2.54
C GLY A 101 0.46 16.56 -3.92
N ASP A 102 1.77 16.74 -4.12
CA ASP A 102 2.44 16.27 -5.34
C ASP A 102 2.47 14.73 -5.36
N VAL A 103 2.12 14.14 -6.50
CA VAL A 103 2.45 12.74 -6.83
C VAL A 103 3.89 12.71 -7.32
N VAL A 104 4.70 11.83 -6.77
CA VAL A 104 6.13 11.74 -7.08
C VAL A 104 6.36 10.60 -8.04
N LEU A 105 7.21 10.86 -9.04
CA LEU A 105 7.67 9.90 -10.00
C LEU A 105 9.18 9.73 -9.94
N VAL A 106 9.69 8.56 -10.34
CA VAL A 106 11.12 8.26 -10.45
C VAL A 106 11.42 7.74 -11.86
N GLY A 107 12.56 8.13 -12.40
CA GLY A 107 13.07 7.71 -13.70
C GLY A 107 14.38 8.42 -14.06
N ASP A 108 15.10 7.89 -15.04
CA ASP A 108 16.23 8.51 -15.72
C ASP A 108 15.74 9.40 -16.89
N TRP A 109 15.32 10.61 -16.56
CA TRP A 109 14.67 11.50 -17.51
C TRP A 109 15.58 12.09 -18.59
N ASP A 110 16.91 11.91 -18.51
CA ASP A 110 17.87 12.43 -19.47
C ASP A 110 18.93 11.43 -19.95
N GLY A 111 18.68 10.14 -19.71
CA GLY A 111 19.45 9.03 -20.26
C GLY A 111 20.89 8.97 -19.76
N ASN A 112 21.14 9.44 -18.53
CA ASN A 112 22.48 9.47 -17.96
C ASN A 112 22.81 8.22 -17.10
N GLY A 113 21.84 7.34 -16.90
CA GLY A 113 21.86 6.15 -16.07
C GLY A 113 21.49 6.39 -14.60
N THR A 114 21.07 7.59 -14.20
CA THR A 114 20.74 7.91 -12.80
C THR A 114 19.27 8.29 -12.63
N ASP A 115 18.60 7.59 -11.75
CA ASP A 115 17.21 7.86 -11.39
C ASP A 115 17.05 9.13 -10.56
N THR A 116 16.10 9.96 -10.97
CA THR A 116 15.79 11.21 -10.29
C THR A 116 14.28 11.48 -10.26
N PHE A 117 13.86 12.58 -9.63
CA PHE A 117 12.45 12.79 -9.33
C PHE A 117 11.72 13.67 -10.36
N ALA A 118 10.51 13.25 -10.73
CA ALA A 118 9.50 14.16 -11.26
C ALA A 118 8.32 14.32 -10.28
N VAL A 119 7.58 15.43 -10.36
CA VAL A 119 6.29 15.56 -9.68
C VAL A 119 5.17 15.88 -10.64
N ARG A 120 4.00 15.29 -10.40
CA ARG A 120 2.77 15.54 -11.16
C ARG A 120 1.81 16.44 -10.37
N ARG A 121 1.38 17.52 -11.00
CA ARG A 121 0.37 18.48 -10.50
C ARG A 121 -0.78 18.57 -11.48
N GLY A 122 -1.86 17.84 -11.20
CA GLY A 122 -2.95 17.67 -12.17
C GLY A 122 -2.46 16.86 -13.38
N SER A 123 -2.36 17.49 -14.56
CA SER A 123 -1.83 16.86 -15.78
C SER A 123 -0.44 17.37 -16.17
N GLU A 124 0.15 18.31 -15.42
CA GLU A 124 1.50 18.83 -15.67
C GLU A 124 2.53 18.04 -14.86
N TYR A 125 3.62 17.68 -15.52
CA TYR A 125 4.79 17.00 -14.96
C TYR A 125 5.93 18.02 -14.83
N HIS A 126 6.65 17.92 -13.74
CA HIS A 126 7.81 18.75 -13.43
C HIS A 126 8.99 17.83 -13.17
N VAL A 127 9.89 17.74 -14.13
CA VAL A 127 11.01 16.81 -14.15
C VAL A 127 12.26 17.50 -13.60
N LYS A 128 13.04 16.80 -12.78
CA LYS A 128 14.31 17.28 -12.24
C LYS A 128 15.38 16.21 -12.44
N ASN A 129 16.41 16.52 -13.22
CA ASN A 129 17.50 15.59 -13.59
C ASN A 129 18.60 15.56 -12.53
N SER A 130 18.24 15.78 -11.27
CA SER A 130 19.20 15.76 -10.17
C SER A 130 18.49 15.55 -8.84
N LEU A 131 19.14 14.88 -7.90
CA LEU A 131 18.67 14.73 -6.52
C LEU A 131 18.90 16.00 -5.68
N THR A 132 18.43 17.14 -6.17
CA THR A 132 18.49 18.42 -5.48
C THR A 132 17.14 19.13 -5.50
N GLY A 133 16.88 19.94 -4.48
CA GLY A 133 15.72 20.84 -4.50
C GLY A 133 15.92 21.98 -5.51
N GLY A 134 14.84 22.55 -6.03
CA GLY A 134 14.93 23.67 -6.96
C GLY A 134 13.78 23.71 -7.97
N PRO A 135 13.86 24.60 -8.98
CA PRO A 135 12.97 24.54 -10.13
C PRO A 135 13.17 23.24 -10.93
N ALA A 136 12.13 22.84 -11.64
CA ALA A 136 12.18 21.74 -12.59
C ALA A 136 13.02 22.10 -13.82
N ASP A 137 13.75 21.13 -14.35
CA ASP A 137 14.58 21.26 -15.55
C ASP A 137 13.72 21.15 -16.82
N ALA A 138 12.68 20.30 -16.78
CA ALA A 138 11.70 20.15 -17.85
C ALA A 138 10.27 20.12 -17.33
N LYS A 139 9.32 20.41 -18.22
CA LYS A 139 7.88 20.29 -17.96
C LYS A 139 7.15 19.73 -19.15
N ALA A 140 6.17 18.87 -18.88
CA ALA A 140 5.32 18.29 -19.91
C ALA A 140 3.86 18.23 -19.44
N VAL A 141 2.94 18.11 -20.41
CA VAL A 141 1.52 17.82 -20.12
C VAL A 141 1.13 16.58 -20.89
N TYR A 142 0.78 15.52 -20.18
CA TYR A 142 0.39 14.25 -20.79
C TYR A 142 -0.73 13.56 -20.01
N GLY A 143 -1.60 12.87 -20.75
CA GLY A 143 -2.77 12.20 -20.18
C GLY A 143 -3.85 13.13 -19.63
N ARG A 144 -4.79 12.53 -18.89
CA ARG A 144 -5.95 13.16 -18.27
C ARG A 144 -5.86 13.05 -16.74
N ALA A 145 -6.63 13.87 -16.02
CA ALA A 145 -6.61 13.90 -14.55
C ALA A 145 -6.94 12.55 -13.87
N GLY A 146 -7.71 11.67 -14.53
CA GLY A 146 -8.07 10.34 -14.02
C GLY A 146 -7.23 9.19 -14.56
N ASP A 147 -6.23 9.47 -15.40
CA ASP A 147 -5.35 8.43 -15.93
C ASP A 147 -4.35 7.98 -14.86
N ALA A 148 -4.11 6.66 -14.77
CA ALA A 148 -2.96 6.11 -14.05
C ALA A 148 -1.70 6.29 -14.92
N ILE A 149 -0.59 6.65 -14.30
CA ILE A 149 0.66 7.00 -15.00
C ILE A 149 1.70 5.94 -14.72
N LEU A 150 2.42 5.55 -15.77
CA LEU A 150 3.56 4.65 -15.71
C LEU A 150 4.78 5.40 -16.25
N VAL A 151 5.95 5.06 -15.72
CA VAL A 151 7.26 5.56 -16.16
C VAL A 151 8.05 4.37 -16.70
N GLY A 152 8.84 4.61 -17.75
CA GLY A 152 9.72 3.62 -18.35
C GLY A 152 10.39 4.12 -19.64
N ASP A 153 11.44 3.41 -20.06
CA ASP A 153 12.12 3.56 -21.35
C ASP A 153 11.46 2.64 -22.40
N TRP A 154 10.47 3.17 -23.11
CA TRP A 154 9.62 2.32 -23.97
C TRP A 154 10.22 2.01 -25.35
N ASP A 155 11.33 2.65 -25.73
CA ASP A 155 11.99 2.48 -27.03
C ASP A 155 13.51 2.32 -26.97
N GLY A 156 14.04 2.06 -25.77
CA GLY A 156 15.41 1.61 -25.54
C GLY A 156 16.45 2.68 -25.83
N ASP A 157 16.09 3.96 -25.67
CA ASP A 157 17.00 5.08 -25.90
C ASP A 157 17.72 5.57 -24.63
N GLY A 158 17.36 4.98 -23.49
CA GLY A 158 17.85 5.29 -22.16
C GLY A 158 17.06 6.37 -21.43
N GLU A 159 16.15 7.10 -22.08
CA GLU A 159 15.33 8.14 -21.43
C GLU A 159 13.99 7.59 -20.93
N ASP A 160 13.75 7.72 -19.63
CA ASP A 160 12.46 7.44 -19.04
C ASP A 160 11.40 8.47 -19.45
N THR A 161 10.29 7.96 -19.93
CA THR A 161 9.16 8.79 -20.38
C THR A 161 7.83 8.28 -19.83
N PHE A 162 6.69 8.65 -20.42
CA PHE A 162 5.39 8.44 -19.79
C PHE A 162 4.47 7.53 -20.61
N ALA A 163 3.82 6.59 -19.92
CA ALA A 163 2.61 5.94 -20.41
C ALA A 163 1.41 6.27 -19.53
N VAL A 164 0.22 6.36 -20.14
CA VAL A 164 -1.04 6.46 -19.41
C VAL A 164 -1.91 5.24 -19.61
N ARG A 165 -2.47 4.71 -18.51
CA ARG A 165 -3.31 3.52 -18.52
C ARG A 165 -4.79 3.86 -18.35
N ARG A 166 -5.63 3.27 -19.19
CA ARG A 166 -7.11 3.37 -19.16
C ARG A 166 -7.71 1.97 -19.24
N GLY A 167 -8.04 1.39 -18.09
CA GLY A 167 -8.46 -0.01 -18.04
C GLY A 167 -7.32 -0.93 -18.49
N SER A 168 -7.49 -1.68 -19.58
CA SER A 168 -6.45 -2.54 -20.14
C SER A 168 -5.67 -1.90 -21.31
N GLU A 169 -5.95 -0.63 -21.63
CA GLU A 169 -5.28 0.11 -22.71
C GLU A 169 -4.16 1.00 -22.16
N TYR A 170 -3.02 1.00 -22.82
CA TYR A 170 -1.81 1.73 -22.48
C TYR A 170 -1.47 2.67 -23.63
N HIS A 171 -1.31 3.95 -23.34
CA HIS A 171 -0.95 4.98 -24.31
C HIS A 171 0.45 5.48 -23.98
N VAL A 172 1.43 5.00 -24.72
CA VAL A 172 2.86 5.21 -24.50
C VAL A 172 3.32 6.47 -25.24
N LYS A 173 4.23 7.23 -24.63
CA LYS A 173 4.82 8.44 -25.20
C LYS A 173 6.33 8.43 -24.99
N ASN A 174 7.09 8.32 -26.08
CA ASN A 174 8.56 8.22 -26.09
C ASN A 174 9.22 9.61 -26.04
N SER A 175 8.61 10.54 -25.29
CA SER A 175 9.18 11.88 -25.12
C SER A 175 8.50 12.61 -23.98
N ILE A 176 9.24 13.46 -23.27
CA ILE A 176 8.72 14.39 -22.26
C ILE A 176 8.09 15.61 -22.95
N SER A 177 6.99 15.40 -23.68
CA SER A 177 6.30 16.45 -24.42
C SER A 177 4.78 16.24 -24.45
N ALA A 178 4.04 17.31 -24.74
CA ALA A 178 2.60 17.21 -24.94
C ALA A 178 2.26 16.65 -26.32
N GLY A 179 1.16 15.91 -26.44
CA GLY A 179 0.70 15.42 -27.74
C GLY A 179 -0.09 14.13 -27.66
N ARG A 180 -0.22 13.48 -28.83
CA ARG A 180 -0.75 12.12 -28.94
C ARG A 180 0.31 11.11 -28.47
N SER A 181 -0.15 9.96 -28.01
CA SER A 181 0.70 8.80 -27.75
C SER A 181 1.36 8.32 -29.05
N ASP A 182 2.57 7.81 -28.94
CA ASP A 182 3.32 7.23 -30.05
C ASP A 182 2.89 5.77 -30.30
N GLN A 183 2.57 5.05 -29.23
CA GLN A 183 2.05 3.68 -29.28
C GLN A 183 0.82 3.49 -28.39
N VAL A 184 -0.06 2.58 -28.81
CA VAL A 184 -1.20 2.12 -28.01
C VAL A 184 -1.16 0.60 -27.93
N ALA A 185 -1.21 0.07 -26.72
CA ALA A 185 -1.16 -1.35 -26.45
C ALA A 185 -2.32 -1.81 -25.57
N VAL A 186 -2.65 -3.10 -25.66
CA VAL A 186 -3.62 -3.73 -24.77
C VAL A 186 -2.97 -4.95 -24.15
N TYR A 187 -2.90 -4.98 -22.82
CA TYR A 187 -2.36 -6.10 -22.07
C TYR A 187 -3.08 -6.27 -20.72
N GLY A 188 -3.20 -7.51 -20.26
CA GLY A 188 -3.89 -7.82 -19.01
C GLY A 188 -5.39 -7.43 -19.00
N ARG A 189 -5.92 -7.26 -17.79
CA ARG A 189 -7.32 -6.92 -17.48
C ARG A 189 -7.37 -5.53 -16.84
N ALA A 190 -8.52 -4.88 -16.94
CA ALA A 190 -8.71 -3.53 -16.40
C ALA A 190 -8.48 -3.39 -14.88
N ASN A 191 -8.62 -4.49 -14.13
CA ASN A 191 -8.44 -4.53 -12.68
C ASN A 191 -7.14 -5.23 -12.24
N ASP A 192 -6.25 -5.57 -13.17
CA ASP A 192 -4.93 -6.06 -12.80
C ASP A 192 -4.09 -4.90 -12.23
N ASP A 193 -3.25 -5.22 -11.24
CA ASP A 193 -2.10 -4.38 -10.86
C ASP A 193 -1.04 -4.51 -11.96
N VAL A 194 -0.40 -3.41 -12.34
CA VAL A 194 0.57 -3.36 -13.45
C VAL A 194 1.85 -2.75 -12.98
N TYR A 195 2.96 -3.34 -13.40
CA TYR A 195 4.33 -2.96 -13.14
C TYR A 195 5.09 -2.84 -14.48
N VAL A 196 6.13 -2.01 -14.49
CA VAL A 196 6.98 -1.70 -15.66
C VAL A 196 8.40 -2.12 -15.34
N GLY A 197 9.16 -2.50 -16.35
CA GLY A 197 10.57 -2.84 -16.30
C GLY A 197 11.03 -3.59 -17.55
N ASP A 198 12.34 -3.70 -17.73
CA ASP A 198 13.03 -4.48 -18.75
C ASP A 198 13.19 -5.92 -18.25
N PHE A 199 12.21 -6.76 -18.55
CA PHE A 199 12.12 -8.11 -18.00
C PHE A 199 12.97 -9.16 -18.74
N ASP A 200 13.64 -8.80 -19.85
CA ASP A 200 14.56 -9.67 -20.57
C ASP A 200 15.92 -9.08 -20.96
N GLY A 201 16.22 -7.87 -20.48
CA GLY A 201 17.52 -7.24 -20.57
C GLY A 201 17.84 -6.72 -21.97
N ASP A 202 16.82 -6.32 -22.74
CA ASP A 202 16.99 -5.80 -24.10
C ASP A 202 17.02 -4.26 -24.19
N GLY A 203 16.76 -3.58 -23.08
CA GLY A 203 16.70 -2.14 -22.92
C GLY A 203 15.30 -1.54 -23.07
N ASP A 204 14.31 -2.30 -23.58
CA ASP A 204 12.95 -1.81 -23.77
C ASP A 204 12.08 -2.19 -22.55
N ASP A 205 11.51 -1.19 -21.88
CA ASP A 205 10.55 -1.41 -20.82
C ASP A 205 9.24 -1.99 -21.34
N SER A 206 8.71 -2.94 -20.59
CA SER A 206 7.48 -3.64 -20.92
C SER A 206 6.54 -3.75 -19.72
N PHE A 207 5.68 -4.78 -19.68
CA PHE A 207 4.60 -4.83 -18.69
C PHE A 207 4.51 -6.19 -17.99
N THR A 208 4.47 -6.13 -16.66
CA THR A 208 4.03 -7.25 -15.83
C THR A 208 2.70 -6.95 -15.19
N VAL A 209 1.75 -7.89 -15.24
CA VAL A 209 0.48 -7.77 -14.51
C VAL A 209 0.36 -8.81 -13.41
N ARG A 210 -0.24 -8.43 -12.28
CA ARG A 210 -0.39 -9.29 -11.11
C ARG A 210 -1.85 -9.62 -10.80
N ARG A 211 -2.10 -10.88 -10.44
CA ARG A 211 -3.39 -11.40 -9.93
C ARG A 211 -3.14 -12.26 -8.71
N GLY A 212 -3.51 -11.77 -7.54
CA GLY A 212 -3.14 -12.43 -6.29
C GLY A 212 -1.62 -12.47 -6.13
N ALA A 213 -1.03 -13.67 -6.04
CA ALA A 213 0.43 -13.84 -5.97
C ALA A 213 1.05 -14.25 -7.32
N THR A 214 0.26 -14.25 -8.40
CA THR A 214 0.70 -14.68 -9.73
C THR A 214 0.99 -13.47 -10.61
N TYR A 215 2.17 -13.46 -11.20
CA TYR A 215 2.66 -12.45 -12.14
C TYR A 215 2.64 -13.01 -13.56
N TYR A 216 2.23 -12.18 -14.49
CA TYR A 216 2.15 -12.45 -15.93
C TYR A 216 3.01 -11.41 -16.63
N VAL A 217 4.25 -11.79 -16.89
CA VAL A 217 5.32 -10.94 -17.44
C VAL A 217 5.24 -11.02 -18.96
N ALA A 218 5.12 -9.88 -19.62
CA ALA A 218 5.32 -9.74 -21.05
C ALA A 218 6.59 -8.96 -21.27
N ASN A 219 7.46 -9.46 -22.15
CA ASN A 219 8.73 -8.82 -22.49
C ASN A 219 8.56 -7.75 -23.57
N VAL A 220 7.39 -7.67 -24.21
CA VAL A 220 7.14 -6.73 -25.30
C VAL A 220 5.76 -6.11 -25.14
N ILE A 221 5.65 -4.82 -25.42
CA ILE A 221 4.39 -4.07 -25.41
C ILE A 221 3.49 -4.46 -26.59
N ARG A 222 2.75 -5.57 -26.45
CA ARG A 222 1.80 -6.04 -27.46
C ARG A 222 0.66 -6.89 -26.86
N PRO A 223 -0.49 -6.99 -27.56
CA PRO A 223 -1.52 -7.96 -27.18
C PRO A 223 -1.02 -9.39 -27.27
N GLY A 224 -1.33 -10.22 -26.27
CA GLY A 224 -0.91 -11.60 -26.28
C GLY A 224 -1.01 -12.30 -24.93
N SER A 225 -0.50 -13.52 -24.89
CA SER A 225 -0.21 -14.22 -23.64
C SER A 225 1.09 -13.69 -23.05
N ALA A 226 1.24 -13.80 -21.74
CA ALA A 226 2.50 -13.53 -21.06
C ALA A 226 3.61 -14.45 -21.56
N ASP A 227 4.81 -13.92 -21.73
CA ASP A 227 6.01 -14.69 -22.05
C ASP A 227 6.46 -15.54 -20.84
N ARG A 228 6.20 -15.05 -19.62
CA ARG A 228 6.45 -15.77 -18.38
C ARG A 228 5.30 -15.63 -17.39
N THR A 229 5.01 -16.71 -16.68
CA THR A 229 4.09 -16.71 -15.54
C THR A 229 4.80 -17.26 -14.31
N ILE A 230 4.75 -16.52 -13.20
CA ILE A 230 5.42 -16.92 -11.97
C ILE A 230 4.55 -16.62 -10.75
N VAL A 231 4.69 -17.45 -9.71
CA VAL A 231 4.14 -17.17 -8.39
C VAL A 231 5.26 -16.71 -7.49
N TYR A 232 5.11 -15.51 -6.92
CA TYR A 232 6.07 -14.95 -5.99
C TYR A 232 5.33 -14.24 -4.84
N GLY A 233 5.78 -14.50 -3.62
CA GLY A 233 5.18 -13.89 -2.43
C GLY A 233 3.76 -14.35 -2.09
N ARG A 234 3.09 -13.47 -1.33
CA ARG A 234 1.72 -13.60 -0.82
C ARG A 234 0.85 -12.54 -1.49
N THR A 235 -0.46 -12.78 -1.54
CA THR A 235 -1.42 -11.81 -2.08
C THR A 235 -1.45 -10.47 -1.32
N THR A 236 -0.96 -10.45 -0.08
CA THR A 236 -0.89 -9.26 0.79
C THR A 236 0.40 -8.47 0.64
N ASP A 237 1.39 -9.01 -0.07
CA ASP A 237 2.64 -8.29 -0.30
C ASP A 237 2.40 -7.19 -1.34
N THR A 238 3.09 -6.05 -1.19
CA THR A 238 3.23 -5.06 -2.27
C THR A 238 4.41 -5.49 -3.15
N THR A 239 4.27 -5.36 -4.46
CA THR A 239 5.35 -5.66 -5.42
C THR A 239 6.22 -4.43 -5.65
N LEU A 240 7.51 -4.66 -5.86
CA LEU A 240 8.47 -3.74 -6.44
C LEU A 240 9.04 -4.37 -7.72
N VAL A 241 9.52 -3.55 -8.64
CA VAL A 241 10.31 -3.97 -9.80
C VAL A 241 11.59 -3.14 -9.80
N GLY A 242 12.69 -3.79 -10.14
CA GLY A 242 14.02 -3.19 -10.26
C GLY A 242 15.08 -4.23 -10.64
N ASP A 243 16.22 -3.77 -11.13
CA ASP A 243 17.46 -4.50 -11.32
C ASP A 243 18.26 -4.51 -10.00
N TRP A 244 18.01 -5.53 -9.17
CA TRP A 244 18.58 -5.60 -7.82
C TRP A 244 20.08 -5.95 -7.79
N ASN A 245 20.66 -6.36 -8.92
CA ASN A 245 22.03 -6.87 -9.03
C ASN A 245 22.87 -6.22 -10.14
N GLY A 246 22.33 -5.25 -10.87
CA GLY A 246 23.03 -4.48 -11.89
C GLY A 246 23.35 -5.29 -13.15
N ASP A 247 22.52 -6.26 -13.53
CA ASP A 247 22.71 -7.06 -14.74
C ASP A 247 21.93 -6.57 -15.97
N GLY A 248 21.19 -5.48 -15.81
CA GLY A 248 20.34 -4.86 -16.83
C GLY A 248 18.96 -5.53 -16.96
N THR A 249 18.60 -6.49 -16.10
CA THR A 249 17.28 -7.13 -16.13
C THR A 249 16.47 -6.83 -14.87
N ASP A 250 15.30 -6.24 -15.08
CA ASP A 250 14.32 -6.01 -14.04
C ASP A 250 13.68 -7.30 -13.53
N THR A 251 13.58 -7.39 -12.21
CA THR A 251 13.01 -8.56 -11.54
C THR A 251 12.14 -8.16 -10.34
N LEU A 252 11.50 -9.15 -9.72
CA LEU A 252 10.46 -8.90 -8.72
C LEU A 252 11.05 -8.71 -7.31
N GLY A 253 10.66 -7.60 -6.68
CA GLY A 253 10.76 -7.36 -5.24
C GLY A 253 9.40 -7.44 -4.55
N LEU A 254 9.41 -7.71 -3.24
CA LEU A 254 8.21 -7.64 -2.41
C LEU A 254 8.48 -6.82 -1.16
N ARG A 255 7.54 -5.93 -0.82
CA ARG A 255 7.44 -5.25 0.45
C ARG A 255 6.39 -5.93 1.30
N ARG A 256 6.77 -6.23 2.54
CA ARG A 256 5.92 -6.90 3.51
C ARG A 256 6.06 -6.21 4.86
N ALA A 257 4.95 -6.06 5.56
CA ALA A 257 4.98 -5.72 6.98
C ALA A 257 5.80 -6.76 7.74
N SER A 258 6.82 -6.31 8.49
CA SER A 258 7.62 -7.18 9.34
C SER A 258 6.73 -8.16 10.10
N THR A 259 7.00 -9.45 9.90
CA THR A 259 6.28 -10.50 10.61
C THR A 259 6.69 -10.51 12.09
N VAL A 260 5.97 -9.76 12.93
CA VAL A 260 5.35 -10.47 14.06
C VAL A 260 4.21 -11.27 13.41
N GLN A 261 4.17 -12.59 13.54
CA GLN A 261 3.27 -13.45 12.76
C GLN A 261 1.83 -12.92 12.67
N HIS A 262 1.46 -12.35 11.51
CA HIS A 262 0.12 -11.88 11.21
C HIS A 262 -0.58 -12.90 10.30
N ILE A 263 -1.46 -13.71 10.90
CA ILE A 263 -2.32 -14.66 10.19
C ILE A 263 -3.53 -13.91 9.59
N GLY A 264 -3.44 -13.57 8.30
CA GLY A 264 -4.52 -13.57 7.28
C GLY A 264 -5.83 -12.78 7.49
N GLY A 265 -5.87 -11.49 7.17
CA GLY A 265 -7.13 -10.79 6.91
C GLY A 265 -6.85 -9.44 6.26
N THR A 266 -7.46 -9.17 5.11
CA THR A 266 -7.36 -7.87 4.41
C THR A 266 -7.84 -6.74 5.31
N VAL A 267 -6.90 -5.90 5.75
CA VAL A 267 -7.18 -4.60 6.34
C VAL A 267 -7.08 -3.59 5.20
N SER A 268 -8.22 -3.06 4.74
CA SER A 268 -8.23 -1.88 3.86
C SER A 268 -8.03 -0.62 4.70
N GLY A 269 -7.64 0.50 4.08
CA GLY A 269 -7.55 1.80 4.76
C GLY A 269 -8.85 2.22 5.48
N ALA A 270 -10.01 1.68 5.08
CA ALA A 270 -11.27 1.89 5.79
C ALA A 270 -11.34 1.18 7.16
N GLN A 271 -10.71 0.00 7.32
CA GLN A 271 -10.63 -0.68 8.62
C GLN A 271 -9.59 -0.02 9.53
N GLU A 272 -8.52 0.56 9.00
CA GLU A 272 -7.59 1.38 9.80
C GLU A 272 -8.26 2.66 10.30
N ALA A 273 -9.04 3.33 9.45
CA ALA A 273 -9.86 4.47 9.86
C ALA A 273 -10.91 4.07 10.92
N TYR A 274 -11.54 2.90 10.77
CA TYR A 274 -12.44 2.35 11.78
C TYR A 274 -11.73 2.13 13.11
N ASP A 275 -10.56 1.49 13.09
CA ASP A 275 -9.79 1.16 14.29
C ASP A 275 -9.33 2.43 15.03
N ALA A 276 -8.87 3.45 14.29
CA ALA A 276 -8.51 4.74 14.84
C ALA A 276 -9.73 5.46 15.46
N GLN A 277 -10.87 5.45 14.76
CA GLN A 277 -12.10 6.03 15.26
C GLN A 277 -12.60 5.30 16.52
N MET A 278 -12.46 3.97 16.57
CA MET A 278 -12.82 3.16 17.73
C MET A 278 -12.00 3.52 18.96
N VAL A 279 -10.68 3.72 18.83
CA VAL A 279 -9.83 4.19 19.94
C VAL A 279 -10.29 5.58 20.43
N GLY A 280 -10.65 6.47 19.51
CA GLY A 280 -11.24 7.77 19.85
C GLY A 280 -12.54 7.64 20.65
N LEU A 281 -13.44 6.76 20.23
CA LEU A 281 -14.72 6.50 20.90
C LEU A 281 -14.55 5.90 22.30
N ILE A 282 -13.61 4.97 22.48
CA ILE A 282 -13.23 4.44 23.79
C ILE A 282 -12.83 5.58 24.73
N ASN A 283 -11.96 6.48 24.26
CA ASN A 283 -11.48 7.60 25.06
C ASN A 283 -12.55 8.66 25.33
N ILE A 284 -13.52 8.84 24.43
CA ILE A 284 -14.71 9.67 24.69
C ILE A 284 -15.53 9.09 25.85
N GLU A 285 -15.77 7.77 25.87
CA GLU A 285 -16.50 7.14 26.98
C GLU A 285 -15.72 7.22 28.30
N ARG A 286 -14.41 6.98 28.28
CA ARG A 286 -13.57 7.14 29.47
C ARG A 286 -13.61 8.56 30.02
N ALA A 287 -13.53 9.57 29.16
CA ALA A 287 -13.65 10.98 29.56
C ALA A 287 -15.01 11.30 30.18
N ARG A 288 -16.13 10.79 29.63
CA ARG A 288 -17.47 10.93 30.21
C ARG A 288 -17.58 10.36 31.63
N HIS A 289 -16.75 9.39 31.95
CA HIS A 289 -16.67 8.74 33.25
C HIS A 289 -15.51 9.26 34.14
N GLY A 290 -14.85 10.35 33.75
CA GLY A 290 -13.77 10.97 34.53
C GLY A 290 -12.47 10.15 34.58
N LEU A 291 -12.26 9.24 33.63
CA LEU A 291 -11.09 8.38 33.54
C LEU A 291 -10.05 8.94 32.56
N PRO A 292 -8.74 8.69 32.80
CA PRO A 292 -7.68 9.07 31.87
C PRO A 292 -7.83 8.31 30.54
N PRO A 293 -7.45 8.92 29.40
CA PRO A 293 -7.47 8.25 28.12
C PRO A 293 -6.47 7.08 28.09
N LEU A 294 -6.83 6.03 27.37
CA LEU A 294 -5.90 4.97 27.01
C LEU A 294 -4.99 5.45 25.87
N ALA A 295 -3.71 5.15 25.97
CA ALA A 295 -2.75 5.38 24.90
C ALA A 295 -2.95 4.33 23.80
N TYR A 296 -2.94 4.77 22.54
CA TYR A 296 -2.88 3.83 21.42
C TYR A 296 -1.52 3.13 21.44
N TRP A 297 -1.53 1.79 21.42
CA TRP A 297 -0.31 0.98 21.43
C TRP A 297 -0.27 0.07 20.20
N PRO A 298 0.41 0.49 19.12
CA PRO A 298 0.42 -0.24 17.85
C PRO A 298 0.74 -1.74 17.97
N PRO A 299 1.68 -2.18 18.83
CA PRO A 299 1.98 -3.62 18.96
C PRO A 299 0.80 -4.49 19.41
N LEU A 300 -0.18 -3.95 20.15
CA LEU A 300 -1.40 -4.71 20.53
C LEU A 300 -2.35 -4.94 19.34
N ARG A 301 -2.21 -4.18 18.26
CA ARG A 301 -3.09 -4.26 17.09
C ARG A 301 -2.99 -5.62 16.40
N GLY A 302 -1.82 -6.24 16.40
CA GLY A 302 -1.63 -7.52 15.74
C GLY A 302 -2.46 -8.66 16.32
N GLY A 303 -2.49 -8.77 17.66
CA GLY A 303 -3.37 -9.72 18.35
C GLY A 303 -4.85 -9.46 18.07
N ALA A 304 -5.26 -8.18 18.05
CA ALA A 304 -6.64 -7.80 17.75
C ALA A 304 -7.06 -8.18 16.31
N LEU A 305 -6.21 -7.88 15.32
CA LEU A 305 -6.47 -8.24 13.93
C LEU A 305 -6.45 -9.75 13.69
N SER A 306 -5.50 -10.44 14.33
CA SER A 306 -5.40 -11.90 14.26
C SER A 306 -6.69 -12.55 14.76
N HIS A 307 -7.24 -12.07 15.88
CA HIS A 307 -8.47 -12.60 16.44
C HIS A 307 -9.71 -12.25 15.60
N SER A 308 -9.84 -11.00 15.13
CA SER A 308 -10.92 -10.62 14.20
C SER A 308 -10.89 -11.44 12.91
N SER A 309 -9.69 -11.69 12.38
CA SER A 309 -9.51 -12.53 11.19
C SER A 309 -9.83 -14.00 11.49
N TRP A 310 -9.46 -14.49 12.66
CA TRP A 310 -9.78 -15.85 13.09
C TRP A 310 -11.30 -16.05 13.21
N MET A 311 -12.02 -15.11 13.82
CA MET A 311 -13.48 -15.15 13.90
C MET A 311 -14.11 -15.19 12.51
N ALA A 312 -13.65 -14.31 11.60
CA ALA A 312 -14.16 -14.24 10.23
C ALA A 312 -13.89 -15.53 9.40
N ARG A 313 -12.71 -16.15 9.56
CA ARG A 313 -12.34 -17.36 8.81
C ARG A 313 -12.99 -18.63 9.33
N THR A 314 -13.32 -18.68 10.62
CA THR A 314 -13.84 -19.88 11.28
C THR A 314 -15.35 -19.85 11.49
N ASP A 315 -16.02 -18.77 11.05
CA ASP A 315 -17.45 -18.54 11.28
C ASP A 315 -17.83 -18.72 12.76
N SER A 316 -16.93 -18.30 13.65
CA SER A 316 -17.02 -18.51 15.10
C SER A 316 -16.88 -17.19 15.84
N PHE A 317 -17.86 -16.86 16.67
CA PHE A 317 -17.84 -15.66 17.50
C PHE A 317 -17.63 -16.01 18.97
N GLN A 318 -16.37 -16.00 19.40
CA GLN A 318 -15.97 -16.29 20.79
C GLN A 318 -14.69 -15.56 21.18
N HIS A 319 -14.49 -15.40 22.48
CA HIS A 319 -13.29 -14.80 23.03
C HIS A 319 -12.03 -15.63 22.74
N ALA A 320 -10.90 -14.95 22.62
CA ALA A 320 -9.60 -15.60 22.55
C ALA A 320 -9.33 -16.40 23.84
N THR A 321 -8.61 -17.52 23.72
CA THR A 321 -8.20 -18.28 24.91
C THR A 321 -7.28 -17.43 25.78
N SER A 322 -7.25 -17.70 27.09
CA SER A 322 -6.31 -16.99 27.98
C SER A 322 -4.88 -17.08 27.45
N ARG A 323 -4.44 -18.25 26.96
CA ARG A 323 -3.11 -18.43 26.37
C ARG A 323 -2.85 -17.46 25.21
N THR A 324 -3.79 -17.34 24.28
CA THR A 324 -3.70 -16.42 23.14
C THR A 324 -3.60 -14.97 23.61
N LEU A 325 -4.40 -14.56 24.60
CA LEU A 325 -4.35 -13.22 25.16
C LEU A 325 -2.99 -12.91 25.82
N TRP A 326 -2.42 -13.89 26.53
CA TRP A 326 -1.09 -13.79 27.11
C TRP A 326 -0.01 -13.66 26.05
N ASP A 327 -0.07 -14.49 24.99
CA ASP A 327 0.92 -14.47 23.90
C ASP A 327 0.85 -13.17 23.11
N ASP A 328 -0.36 -12.69 22.79
CA ASP A 328 -0.60 -11.41 22.12
C ASP A 328 0.00 -10.24 22.92
N ALA A 329 -0.28 -10.20 24.22
CA ALA A 329 0.21 -9.12 25.08
C ALA A 329 1.73 -9.20 25.30
N ALA A 330 2.28 -10.41 25.48
CA ALA A 330 3.72 -10.61 25.59
C ALA A 330 4.45 -10.17 24.31
N GLY A 331 3.93 -10.57 23.14
CA GLY A 331 4.44 -10.15 21.84
C GLY A 331 4.32 -8.64 21.60
N ALA A 332 3.33 -7.99 22.22
CA ALA A 332 3.13 -6.55 22.20
C ALA A 332 3.96 -5.77 23.23
N GLY A 333 4.80 -6.42 24.05
CA GLY A 333 5.58 -5.76 25.10
C GLY A 333 4.76 -5.39 26.35
N CYS A 334 3.61 -6.03 26.57
CA CYS A 334 2.68 -5.75 27.66
C CYS A 334 2.62 -6.92 28.68
N PRO A 335 3.50 -6.97 29.70
CA PRO A 335 3.69 -8.16 30.53
C PRO A 335 2.60 -8.43 31.57
N SER A 336 1.73 -7.45 31.88
CA SER A 336 0.87 -7.49 33.09
C SER A 336 -0.62 -7.73 32.85
N GLY A 337 -1.10 -7.92 31.63
CA GLY A 337 -2.53 -8.14 31.45
C GLY A 337 -3.13 -7.54 30.20
N TYR A 338 -4.20 -8.22 29.81
CA TYR A 338 -4.89 -8.24 28.53
C TYR A 338 -6.37 -8.23 28.88
N ALA A 339 -7.09 -7.24 28.38
CA ALA A 339 -8.54 -7.35 28.29
C ALA A 339 -8.92 -7.47 26.82
N GLU A 340 -10.01 -8.17 26.56
CA GLU A 340 -10.57 -8.31 25.22
C GLU A 340 -12.03 -7.90 25.23
N ASN A 341 -12.39 -7.10 24.24
CA ASN A 341 -13.77 -7.03 23.78
C ASN A 341 -13.82 -7.47 22.33
N ILE A 342 -14.89 -8.18 21.95
CA ILE A 342 -15.15 -8.57 20.56
C ILE A 342 -16.55 -8.14 20.14
N PHE A 343 -16.68 -7.80 18.86
CA PHE A 343 -17.92 -7.37 18.24
C PHE A 343 -18.03 -7.94 16.83
N TRP A 344 -19.25 -8.33 16.48
CA TRP A 344 -19.62 -8.76 15.14
C TRP A 344 -20.91 -8.09 14.69
N SER A 345 -21.02 -7.78 13.40
CA SER A 345 -22.20 -7.20 12.78
C SER A 345 -22.28 -7.51 11.30
N SER A 346 -23.43 -8.03 10.84
CA SER A 346 -23.72 -8.27 9.43
C SER A 346 -24.52 -7.15 8.75
N TYR A 347 -24.91 -6.11 9.49
CA TYR A 347 -25.84 -5.07 9.01
C TYR A 347 -25.32 -3.64 9.15
N SER A 348 -24.18 -3.45 9.80
CA SER A 348 -23.58 -2.14 9.97
C SER A 348 -22.08 -2.23 10.19
N SER A 349 -21.35 -1.38 9.48
CA SER A 349 -19.90 -1.19 9.61
C SER A 349 -19.54 0.10 10.35
N LYS A 350 -20.48 0.71 11.10
CA LYS A 350 -20.26 1.98 11.81
C LYS A 350 -19.62 1.76 13.18
N PRO A 351 -18.47 2.38 13.51
CA PRO A 351 -17.81 2.20 14.79
C PRO A 351 -18.63 2.72 15.97
N GLU A 352 -19.48 3.73 15.78
CA GLU A 352 -20.37 4.23 16.83
C GLU A 352 -21.38 3.18 17.28
N LEU A 353 -21.84 2.33 16.37
CA LEU A 353 -22.74 1.23 16.72
C LEU A 353 -22.01 0.18 17.56
N ALA A 354 -20.82 -0.25 17.11
CA ALA A 354 -20.02 -1.22 17.86
C ALA A 354 -19.69 -0.68 19.27
N MET A 355 -19.32 0.59 19.39
CA MET A 355 -19.09 1.24 20.67
C MET A 355 -20.34 1.25 21.56
N GLN A 356 -21.51 1.60 21.00
CA GLN A 356 -22.78 1.55 21.74
C GLN A 356 -23.06 0.15 22.28
N ARG A 357 -22.77 -0.89 21.48
CA ARG A 357 -22.97 -2.29 21.86
C ARG A 357 -21.97 -2.74 22.92
N TYR A 358 -20.72 -2.30 22.84
CA TYR A 358 -19.73 -2.53 23.89
C TYR A 358 -20.17 -1.90 25.22
N MET A 359 -20.63 -0.64 25.23
CA MET A 359 -21.07 0.03 26.47
C MET A 359 -22.36 -0.55 27.06
N ALA A 360 -23.25 -1.08 26.22
CA ALA A 360 -24.47 -1.75 26.68
C ALA A 360 -24.18 -3.11 27.37
N SER A 361 -23.07 -3.77 27.05
CA SER A 361 -22.65 -5.03 27.69
C SER A 361 -21.90 -4.75 29.00
N PRO A 362 -22.37 -5.26 30.16
CA PRO A 362 -21.67 -5.06 31.43
C PRO A 362 -20.21 -5.50 31.43
N GLY A 363 -19.90 -6.66 30.82
CA GLY A 363 -18.53 -7.18 30.74
C GLY A 363 -17.62 -6.32 29.87
N HIS A 364 -18.08 -5.96 28.66
CA HIS A 364 -17.27 -5.13 27.76
C HIS A 364 -17.05 -3.72 28.29
N ARG A 365 -18.09 -3.13 28.89
CA ARG A 365 -18.03 -1.83 29.55
C ARG A 365 -17.05 -1.84 30.73
N ALA A 366 -16.99 -2.92 31.50
CA ALA A 366 -16.04 -3.05 32.60
C ALA A 366 -14.59 -2.96 32.10
N ASN A 367 -14.26 -3.57 30.96
CA ASN A 367 -12.94 -3.44 30.34
C ASN A 367 -12.67 -1.99 29.90
N ILE A 368 -13.60 -1.35 29.19
CA ILE A 368 -13.43 0.01 28.66
C ILE A 368 -13.25 1.05 29.77
N LEU A 369 -13.98 0.89 30.88
CA LEU A 369 -13.96 1.78 32.03
C LEU A 369 -13.02 1.31 33.15
N ASN A 370 -12.15 0.34 32.91
CA ASN A 370 -11.19 -0.08 33.93
C ASN A 370 -10.12 1.02 34.11
N PRO A 371 -9.98 1.61 35.31
CA PRO A 371 -8.99 2.67 35.57
C PRO A 371 -7.53 2.17 35.53
N GLU A 372 -7.29 0.87 35.68
CA GLU A 372 -5.94 0.30 35.72
C GLU A 372 -5.34 0.04 34.33
N LEU A 373 -6.16 0.06 33.28
CA LEU A 373 -5.70 -0.06 31.90
C LEU A 373 -5.10 1.27 31.43
N GLY A 374 -3.96 1.19 30.75
CA GLY A 374 -3.24 2.34 30.20
C GLY A 374 -3.17 2.35 28.68
N PHE A 375 -3.35 1.21 28.02
CA PHE A 375 -3.08 1.03 26.60
C PHE A 375 -4.22 0.32 25.88
N VAL A 376 -4.41 0.64 24.60
CA VAL A 376 -5.40 -0.02 23.74
C VAL A 376 -4.93 -0.08 22.29
N ALA A 377 -5.33 -1.14 21.60
CA ALA A 377 -5.41 -1.17 20.15
C ALA A 377 -6.66 -1.92 19.71
N THR A 378 -7.10 -1.66 18.49
CA THR A 378 -8.25 -2.35 17.92
C THR A 378 -7.89 -2.88 16.54
N GLY A 379 -8.54 -3.98 16.16
CA GLY A 379 -8.33 -4.65 14.88
C GLY A 379 -9.65 -5.02 14.26
N THR A 380 -9.92 -4.50 13.06
CA THR A 380 -11.17 -4.73 12.33
C THR A 380 -10.94 -5.47 11.02
N VAL A 381 -11.81 -6.44 10.73
CA VAL A 381 -11.84 -7.21 9.49
C VAL A 381 -13.26 -7.19 8.94
N VAL A 382 -13.39 -7.01 7.62
CA VAL A 382 -14.68 -7.10 6.93
C VAL A 382 -14.61 -8.17 5.84
N VAL A 383 -15.47 -9.19 5.93
CA VAL A 383 -15.54 -10.30 4.98
C VAL A 383 -17.00 -10.55 4.64
N GLY A 384 -17.35 -10.63 3.35
CA GLY A 384 -18.71 -10.93 2.92
C GLY A 384 -19.78 -9.90 3.34
N GLY A 385 -19.38 -8.67 3.67
CA GLY A 385 -20.27 -7.63 4.20
C GLY A 385 -20.44 -7.68 5.73
N GLU A 386 -19.83 -8.65 6.40
CA GLU A 386 -19.82 -8.76 7.86
C GLU A 386 -18.58 -8.12 8.46
N LEU A 387 -18.76 -7.39 9.55
CA LEU A 387 -17.70 -6.73 10.30
C LEU A 387 -17.38 -7.52 11.57
N TYR A 388 -16.09 -7.75 11.79
CA TYR A 388 -15.51 -8.34 12.99
C TYR A 388 -14.52 -7.33 13.60
N ASN A 389 -14.72 -6.96 14.86
CA ASN A 389 -13.85 -6.02 15.56
C ASN A 389 -13.40 -6.63 16.90
N THR A 390 -12.13 -6.46 17.22
CA THR A 390 -11.54 -6.86 18.50
C THR A 390 -10.84 -5.66 19.12
N GLN A 391 -11.05 -5.43 20.41
CA GLN A 391 -10.30 -4.48 21.22
C GLN A 391 -9.34 -5.26 22.13
N ARG A 392 -8.06 -4.88 22.13
CA ARG A 392 -7.02 -5.41 23.03
C ARG A 392 -6.57 -4.29 23.95
N PHE A 393 -6.55 -4.55 25.25
CA PHE A 393 -6.11 -3.59 26.25
C PHE A 393 -4.86 -4.05 26.98
N GLY A 394 -4.05 -3.11 27.45
CA GLY A 394 -2.86 -3.37 28.27
C GLY A 394 -2.83 -2.52 29.54
N TYR A 395 -2.37 -3.10 30.65
CA TYR A 395 -2.12 -2.37 31.92
C TYR A 395 -0.83 -1.56 31.85
N THR A 396 0.26 -2.23 31.50
CA THR A 396 1.57 -1.61 31.26
C THR A 396 2.16 -2.19 29.98
N CYS A 397 2.76 -1.34 29.15
CA CYS A 397 3.44 -1.71 27.91
C CYS A 397 4.74 -0.91 27.81
N ARG A 398 5.81 -1.52 27.29
CA ARG A 398 7.16 -0.93 27.25
C ARG A 398 7.93 -1.33 26.01
#